data_AF-A0AA50Q374-F1
#
_entry.id   AF-A0AA50Q374-F1
#
_cell.length_a   1.000
_cell.length_b   1.000
_cell.length_c   1.000
_cell.angle_alpha   90.00
_cell.angle_beta   90.00
_cell.angle_gamma   90.00
#
_symmetry.space_group_name_H-M   'P 1'
#
loop_
_entity.id
_entity.type
_entity.pdbx_description
1 polymer ?
#
loop_
_entity_poly.entity_id
_entity_poly.type
_entity_poly.pdbx_seq_one_letter_code
_entity_poly.pdbx_strand_id
1 'polypeptide(L)'
;TKSVFLSQSSDIHTNLALEDWMWRNMDFSKHHVMMVWRNEPCVVIGKHQNPWLEANIPFLSERQIALARRNSGGGTVYHDRGNLNVSFFTHRERYNRRYNLELIKRALYRGFGIRSDINERDDIVV
;
A
#
# COMPACT_ATOMS: atom_id res chain seq x y z
N THR A 1 -19.02 -11.17 -3.35
CA THR A 1 -19.14 -10.49 -2.04
C THR A 1 -18.02 -9.48 -1.86
N LYS A 2 -18.23 -8.43 -1.06
CA LYS A 2 -17.21 -7.42 -0.74
C LYS A 2 -16.77 -7.60 0.71
N SER A 3 -15.46 -7.51 0.97
CA SER A 3 -14.89 -7.69 2.30
C SER A 3 -13.81 -6.65 2.56
N VAL A 4 -13.71 -6.18 3.81
CA VAL A 4 -12.66 -5.28 4.26
C VAL A 4 -11.90 -5.94 5.41
N PHE A 5 -10.59 -6.02 5.29
CA PHE A 5 -9.69 -6.54 6.34
C PHE A 5 -8.87 -5.38 6.90
N LEU A 6 -8.75 -5.33 8.22
CA LEU A 6 -7.88 -4.39 8.93
C LEU A 6 -6.74 -5.19 9.56
N SER A 7 -5.51 -4.98 9.10
CA SER A 7 -4.36 -5.62 9.75
C SER A 7 -4.18 -5.08 11.16
N GLN A 8 -3.96 -5.98 12.11
CA GLN A 8 -3.62 -5.64 13.50
C GLN A 8 -2.11 -5.54 13.73
N SER A 9 -1.29 -5.94 12.74
CA SER A 9 0.16 -5.80 12.81
C SER A 9 0.61 -4.43 12.31
N SER A 10 1.62 -3.87 12.96
CA SER A 10 2.38 -2.72 12.47
C SER A 10 3.75 -3.11 11.90
N ASP A 11 4.07 -4.40 11.80
CA ASP A 11 5.30 -4.88 11.19
C ASP A 11 5.16 -4.96 9.65
N ILE A 12 6.07 -4.28 8.94
CA ILE A 12 6.05 -4.22 7.47
C ILE A 12 6.20 -5.58 6.81
N HIS A 13 7.03 -6.47 7.36
CA HIS A 13 7.26 -7.79 6.79
C HIS A 13 6.03 -8.69 6.94
N THR A 14 5.37 -8.61 8.11
CA THR A 14 4.12 -9.31 8.40
C THR A 14 3.00 -8.82 7.49
N ASN A 15 2.87 -7.50 7.31
CA ASN A 15 1.83 -6.94 6.45
C ASN A 15 2.04 -7.28 4.97
N LEU A 16 3.28 -7.22 4.46
CA LEU A 16 3.59 -7.66 3.09
C LEU A 16 3.39 -9.18 2.92
N ALA A 17 3.70 -9.98 3.94
CA ALA A 17 3.44 -11.42 3.92
C ALA A 17 1.93 -11.71 3.89
N LEU A 18 1.13 -10.96 4.64
CA LEU A 18 -0.34 -11.08 4.62
C LEU A 18 -0.91 -10.67 3.26
N GLU A 19 -0.42 -9.58 2.67
CA GLU A 19 -0.80 -9.15 1.32
C GLU A 19 -0.51 -10.24 0.28
N ASP A 20 0.70 -10.81 0.29
CA ASP A 20 1.08 -11.90 -0.63
C ASP A 20 0.28 -13.18 -0.38
N TRP A 21 0.03 -13.52 0.89
CA TRP A 21 -0.78 -14.67 1.25
C TRP A 21 -2.22 -14.51 0.77
N MET A 22 -2.86 -13.36 1.00
CA MET A 22 -4.20 -13.07 0.48
C MET A 22 -4.23 -13.21 -1.04
N TRP A 23 -3.24 -12.62 -1.73
CA TRP A 23 -3.13 -12.69 -3.18
C TRP A 23 -3.05 -14.13 -3.72
N ARG A 24 -2.31 -15.01 -3.04
CA ARG A 24 -2.09 -16.39 -3.50
C ARG A 24 -3.19 -17.37 -3.11
N ASN A 25 -3.89 -17.11 -2.01
CA ASN A 25 -4.77 -18.12 -1.40
C ASN A 25 -6.27 -17.78 -1.48
N MET A 26 -6.64 -16.53 -1.79
CA MET A 26 -8.05 -16.14 -1.89
C MET A 26 -8.57 -16.22 -3.32
N ASP A 27 -9.84 -16.62 -3.47
CA ASP A 27 -10.55 -16.59 -4.76
C ASP A 27 -11.17 -15.20 -5.02
N PHE A 28 -10.56 -14.44 -5.92
CA PHE A 28 -11.05 -13.11 -6.31
C PHE A 28 -12.06 -13.12 -7.47
N SER A 29 -12.43 -14.28 -8.02
CA SER A 29 -13.43 -14.37 -9.10
C SER A 29 -14.80 -13.86 -8.62
N LYS A 30 -15.14 -14.18 -7.36
CA LYS A 30 -16.40 -13.81 -6.71
C LYS A 30 -16.23 -12.82 -5.55
N HIS A 31 -15.00 -12.59 -5.08
CA HIS A 31 -14.71 -11.72 -3.94
C HIS A 31 -13.93 -10.47 -4.34
N HIS A 32 -14.36 -9.32 -3.82
CA HIS A 32 -13.63 -8.06 -3.90
C HIS A 32 -13.16 -7.71 -2.49
N VAL A 33 -11.86 -7.61 -2.31
CA VAL A 33 -11.26 -7.46 -0.99
C VAL A 33 -10.48 -6.14 -0.92
N MET A 34 -10.63 -5.42 0.18
CA MET A 34 -9.79 -4.29 0.53
C MET A 34 -9.08 -4.59 1.84
N MET A 35 -7.75 -4.51 1.86
CA MET A 35 -6.95 -4.59 3.07
C MET A 35 -6.45 -3.20 3.43
N VAL A 36 -6.67 -2.78 4.67
CA VAL A 36 -6.17 -1.51 5.22
C VAL A 36 -5.16 -1.83 6.31
N TRP A 37 -4.01 -1.17 6.26
CA TRP A 37 -2.88 -1.48 7.11
C TRP A 37 -1.96 -0.28 7.31
N ARG A 38 -1.17 -0.31 8.39
CA ARG A 38 -0.19 0.72 8.75
C ARG A 38 1.06 0.04 9.28
N ASN A 39 2.19 0.73 9.26
CA ASN A 39 3.46 0.16 9.68
C ASN A 39 4.13 1.07 10.71
N GLU A 40 4.97 0.49 11.57
CA GLU A 40 6.03 1.25 12.24
C GLU A 40 6.99 1.87 11.20
N PRO A 41 7.82 2.86 11.61
CA PRO A 41 8.86 3.44 10.77
C PRO A 41 9.59 2.40 9.91
N CYS A 42 9.40 2.51 8.59
CA CYS A 42 10.07 1.65 7.62
C CYS A 42 10.22 2.32 6.25
N VAL A 43 11.25 1.90 5.52
CA VAL A 43 11.44 2.22 4.11
C VAL A 43 11.03 1.02 3.27
N VAL A 44 10.16 1.25 2.29
CA VAL A 44 9.65 0.21 1.39
C VAL A 44 10.07 0.50 -0.03
N ILE A 45 11.00 -0.31 -0.55
CA ILE A 45 11.50 -0.22 -1.92
C ILE A 45 10.68 -1.11 -2.87
N GLY A 46 10.58 -0.69 -4.12
CA GLY A 46 9.98 -1.47 -5.20
C GLY A 46 10.79 -2.72 -5.54
N LYS A 47 10.13 -3.71 -6.15
CA LYS A 47 10.71 -5.02 -6.50
C LYS A 47 12.06 -4.94 -7.22
N HIS A 48 12.22 -3.96 -8.12
CA HIS A 48 13.39 -3.85 -9.00
C HIS A 48 14.38 -2.74 -8.60
N GLN A 49 14.24 -2.14 -7.42
CA GLN A 49 15.10 -1.03 -7.00
C GLN A 49 16.37 -1.49 -6.26
N ASN A 50 17.42 -0.67 -6.34
CA ASN A 50 18.66 -0.88 -5.60
C ASN A 50 18.56 -0.16 -4.22
N PRO A 51 18.57 -0.88 -3.08
CA PRO A 51 18.40 -0.26 -1.77
C PRO A 51 19.48 0.78 -1.45
N TRP A 52 20.71 0.59 -1.92
CA TRP A 52 21.84 1.49 -1.66
C TRP A 52 21.74 2.82 -2.41
N LEU A 53 20.97 2.88 -3.50
CA LEU A 53 20.74 4.13 -4.24
C LEU A 53 19.50 4.88 -3.74
N GLU A 54 18.60 4.19 -3.04
CA GLU A 54 17.28 4.68 -2.70
C GLU A 54 17.14 5.10 -1.24
N ALA A 55 18.00 4.58 -0.36
CA ALA A 55 17.92 4.82 1.06
C ALA A 55 19.29 4.90 1.72
N ASN A 56 19.38 5.69 2.80
CA ASN A 56 20.57 5.77 3.64
C ASN A 56 20.62 4.56 4.59
N ILE A 57 21.18 3.44 4.11
CA ILE A 57 21.23 2.18 4.85
C ILE A 57 21.89 2.30 6.24
N PRO A 58 23.04 2.99 6.40
CA PRO A 58 23.62 3.21 7.74
C PRO A 58 22.65 3.89 8.71
N PHE A 59 21.97 4.96 8.26
CA PHE A 59 21.00 5.68 9.08
C PHE A 59 19.81 4.80 9.47
N LEU A 60 19.27 4.01 8.54
CA LEU A 60 18.15 3.10 8.83
C LEU A 60 18.55 2.07 9.90
N SER A 61 19.76 1.50 9.77
CA SER A 61 20.28 0.53 10.73
C SER A 61 20.49 1.14 12.12
N GLU A 62 21.09 2.34 12.20
CA GLU A 62 21.33 3.05 13.46
C GLU A 62 20.03 3.41 14.18
N ARG A 63 18.99 3.79 13.41
CA ARG A 63 17.68 4.19 13.93
C ARG A 63 16.69 3.03 14.09
N GLN A 64 17.11 1.79 13.79
CA GLN A 64 16.26 0.60 13.81
C GLN A 64 14.99 0.76 12.93
N ILE A 65 15.13 1.46 11.81
CA ILE A 65 14.05 1.63 10.82
C ILE A 65 14.13 0.46 9.85
N ALA A 66 13.03 -0.28 9.72
CA ALA A 66 13.01 -1.47 8.87
C ALA A 66 13.16 -1.10 7.38
N LEU A 67 13.83 -1.96 6.62
CA LEU A 67 13.90 -1.88 5.16
C LEU A 67 13.22 -3.11 4.57
N ALA A 68 12.19 -2.89 3.74
CA ALA A 68 11.45 -3.95 3.09
C ALA A 68 11.41 -3.77 1.57
N ARG A 69 11.44 -4.89 0.84
CA ARG A 69 11.19 -4.92 -0.61
C ARG A 69 9.83 -5.52 -0.86
N ARG A 70 8.95 -4.77 -1.53
CA ARG A 70 7.59 -5.25 -1.88
C ARG A 70 7.59 -6.02 -3.21
N ASN A 71 6.54 -6.83 -3.42
CA ASN A 71 6.36 -7.62 -4.64
C ASN A 71 5.94 -6.79 -5.86
N SER A 72 5.39 -5.60 -5.65
CA SER A 72 5.04 -4.66 -6.71
C SER A 72 6.23 -3.80 -7.16
N GLY A 73 6.16 -3.28 -8.39
CA GLY A 73 7.12 -2.30 -8.92
C GLY A 73 6.90 -0.90 -8.34
N GLY A 74 7.45 0.12 -9.00
CA GLY A 74 7.38 1.52 -8.58
C GLY A 74 8.58 1.97 -7.74
N GLY A 75 8.46 3.15 -7.13
CA GLY A 75 9.53 3.82 -6.39
C GLY A 75 9.63 3.44 -4.91
N THR A 76 10.50 4.15 -4.19
CA THR A 76 10.72 3.99 -2.74
C THR A 76 9.83 4.93 -1.96
N VAL A 77 9.23 4.44 -0.87
CA VAL A 77 8.40 5.25 0.04
C VAL A 77 8.77 4.99 1.49
N TYR A 78 8.51 5.97 2.35
CA TYR A 78 8.66 5.84 3.80
C TYR A 78 7.28 5.72 4.45
N HIS A 79 7.13 4.79 5.38
CA HIS A 79 5.92 4.61 6.16
C HIS A 79 6.21 4.86 7.64
N ASP A 80 5.17 5.33 8.33
CA ASP A 80 5.07 5.37 9.78
C ASP A 80 3.58 5.22 10.17
N ARG A 81 3.25 5.43 11.45
CA ARG A 81 1.88 5.33 11.95
C ARG A 81 0.91 6.39 11.40
N GLY A 82 1.43 7.47 10.82
CA GLY A 82 0.68 8.51 10.13
C GLY A 82 0.37 8.17 8.67
N ASN A 83 1.07 7.21 8.08
CA ASN A 83 0.83 6.73 6.72
C ASN A 83 -0.17 5.56 6.70
N LEU A 84 -1.24 5.68 5.89
CA LEU A 84 -2.22 4.61 5.67
C LEU A 84 -1.94 3.89 4.35
N ASN A 85 -1.83 2.57 4.41
CA ASN A 85 -1.68 1.70 3.25
C ASN A 85 -3.00 0.99 2.95
N VAL A 86 -3.36 0.92 1.67
CA VAL A 86 -4.59 0.27 1.19
C VAL A 86 -4.28 -0.61 -0.01
N SER A 87 -4.56 -1.91 0.13
CA SER A 87 -4.42 -2.90 -0.95
C SER A 87 -5.80 -3.32 -1.44
N PHE A 88 -6.04 -3.23 -2.74
CA PHE A 88 -7.27 -3.67 -3.38
C PHE A 88 -7.02 -4.95 -4.16
N PHE A 89 -7.76 -6.02 -3.83
CA PHE A 89 -7.69 -7.31 -4.50
C PHE A 89 -8.97 -7.57 -5.29
N THR A 90 -8.80 -7.78 -6.59
CA THR A 90 -9.89 -8.04 -7.54
C THR A 90 -9.40 -9.02 -8.60
N HIS A 91 -10.32 -9.78 -9.20
CA HIS A 91 -10.01 -10.55 -10.41
C HIS A 91 -9.40 -9.66 -11.50
N ARG A 92 -8.48 -10.21 -12.30
CA ARG A 92 -7.72 -9.48 -13.34
C ARG A 92 -8.62 -8.72 -14.31
N GLU A 93 -9.73 -9.32 -14.74
CA GLU A 93 -10.70 -8.70 -15.65
C GLU A 93 -11.42 -7.48 -15.06
N ARG A 94 -11.47 -7.38 -13.73
CA ARG A 94 -12.11 -6.27 -13.00
C ARG A 94 -11.09 -5.31 -12.41
N TYR A 95 -9.79 -5.54 -12.62
CA TYR A 95 -8.75 -4.68 -12.11
C TYR A 95 -8.84 -3.31 -12.77
N ASN A 96 -9.11 -2.28 -11.96
CA ASN A 96 -9.19 -0.90 -12.42
C ASN A 96 -8.57 0.02 -11.36
N ARG A 97 -7.31 0.42 -11.59
CA ARG A 97 -6.56 1.29 -10.68
C ARG A 97 -7.24 2.64 -10.49
N ARG A 98 -7.69 3.27 -11.60
CA ARG A 98 -8.33 4.59 -11.56
C ARG A 98 -9.60 4.58 -10.72
N TYR A 99 -10.42 3.54 -10.84
CA TYR A 99 -11.62 3.35 -10.01
C TYR A 99 -11.28 3.30 -8.51
N ASN A 100 -10.22 2.60 -8.13
CA ASN A 100 -9.77 2.51 -6.73
C ASN A 100 -9.33 3.89 -6.20
N LEU A 101 -8.59 4.66 -7.01
CA LEU A 101 -8.17 6.02 -6.64
C LEU A 101 -9.36 6.97 -6.51
N GLU A 102 -10.34 6.88 -7.41
CA GLU A 102 -11.59 7.65 -7.32
C GLU A 102 -12.44 7.26 -6.09
N LEU A 103 -12.33 6.02 -5.62
CA LEU A 103 -12.94 5.61 -4.35
C LEU A 103 -12.25 6.31 -3.16
N ILE A 104 -10.91 6.36 -3.14
CA ILE A 104 -10.16 7.07 -2.10
C ILE A 104 -10.43 8.58 -2.14
N LYS A 105 -10.37 9.22 -3.31
CA LYS A 105 -10.70 10.64 -3.50
C LYS A 105 -12.10 10.98 -2.96
N ARG A 106 -13.11 10.15 -3.28
CA ARG A 106 -14.47 10.32 -2.74
C ARG A 106 -14.54 10.16 -1.22
N ALA A 107 -13.78 9.23 -0.65
CA ALA A 107 -13.71 9.04 0.80
C ALA A 107 -13.08 10.25 1.50
N LEU A 108 -12.00 10.81 0.93
CA LEU A 108 -11.35 12.03 1.42
C LEU A 108 -12.32 13.23 1.44
N TYR A 109 -13.04 13.45 0.34
CA TYR A 109 -13.99 14.55 0.25
C TYR A 109 -15.19 14.37 1.20
N ARG A 110 -15.82 13.18 1.19
CA ARG A 110 -17.04 12.95 2.00
C ARG A 110 -16.74 12.84 3.50
N GLY A 111 -15.62 12.25 3.87
CA GLY A 111 -15.25 12.05 5.27
C GLY A 111 -14.61 13.27 5.92
N PHE A 112 -13.86 14.06 5.15
CA PHE A 112 -12.98 15.10 5.70
C PHE A 112 -13.08 16.46 4.98
N GLY A 113 -13.88 16.58 3.92
CA GLY A 113 -13.98 17.81 3.12
C GLY A 113 -12.74 18.11 2.27
N ILE A 114 -11.77 17.18 2.19
CA ILE A 114 -10.51 17.37 1.47
C ILE A 114 -10.78 17.21 -0.03
N ARG A 115 -10.57 18.30 -0.78
CA ARG A 115 -10.57 18.28 -2.25
C ARG A 115 -9.22 17.75 -2.71
N SER A 116 -9.24 16.73 -3.55
CA SER A 116 -8.04 16.13 -4.14
C SER A 116 -8.29 15.79 -5.60
N ASP A 117 -7.23 15.69 -6.38
CA ASP A 117 -7.25 15.29 -7.78
C ASP A 117 -6.30 14.12 -8.03
N ILE A 118 -6.55 13.39 -9.11
CA ILE A 118 -5.70 12.27 -9.51
C ILE A 118 -5.00 12.66 -10.80
N ASN A 119 -3.67 12.82 -10.73
CA ASN A 119 -2.84 13.26 -11.85
C ASN A 119 -2.71 12.18 -12.95
N GLU A 120 -1.93 12.49 -14.00
CA GLU A 120 -1.67 11.57 -15.13
C GLU A 120 -0.81 10.35 -14.76
N ARG A 121 -0.09 10.42 -13.63
CA ARG A 121 0.75 9.34 -13.11
C ARG A 121 0.03 8.45 -12.09
N ASP A 122 -1.27 8.67 -11.91
CA ASP A 122 -2.12 7.98 -10.93
C ASP A 122 -1.72 8.25 -9.46
N ASP A 123 -1.27 9.48 -9.16
CA ASP A 123 -1.07 9.98 -7.80
C ASP A 123 -2.26 10.83 -7.36
N ILE A 124 -2.64 10.75 -6.08
CA ILE A 124 -3.62 11.64 -5.45
C ILE A 124 -2.89 12.86 -4.90
N VAL A 125 -3.29 14.05 -5.36
CA VAL A 125 -2.72 15.34 -4.94
C VAL A 125 -3.81 16.22 -4.33
N VAL A 126 -3.43 17.09 -3.38
CA VAL A 126 -4.31 18.05 -2.70
C VAL A 126 -3.88 19.46 -3.09
#